data_AF-A0A1Q2HU35-F1
#
_entry.id   AF-A0A1Q2HU35-F1
#
_cell.length_a   1.000
_cell.length_b   1.000
_cell.length_c   1.000
_cell.angle_alpha   90.00
_cell.angle_beta   90.00
_cell.angle_gamma   90.00
#
_symmetry.space_group_name_H-M   'P 1'
#
loop_
_entity.id
_entity.type
_entity.pdbx_description
1 polymer ?
#
loop_
_entity_poly.entity_id
_entity_poly.type
_entity_poly.pdbx_seq_one_letter_code
_entity_poly.pdbx_strand_id
1 'polypeptide(L)'
;MKQAVWYTPVGRSTLNYLSGFKIGATKEERAQLIEILRPYAERSFADPRARRIFMYLSESGLVDDLDLSFPVDEIELLKDIPLARGVISYDTTLVIHGMSSKNLEQVERFLRIESPRLVDFQVPTIEEGTRKKFFRQAPELRWLKESRFRGLDKRTDKILDRMGS
;
A
#
# COMPACT_ATOMS: atom_id res chain seq x y z
N MET A 1 -33.52 16.02 20.68
CA MET A 1 -32.96 16.33 19.36
C MET A 1 -31.74 17.22 19.55
N LYS A 2 -30.53 16.76 19.20
CA LYS A 2 -29.32 17.58 19.27
C LYS A 2 -29.04 18.16 17.88
N GLN A 3 -28.95 19.49 17.80
CA GLN A 3 -28.62 20.23 16.58
C GLN A 3 -27.16 19.98 16.19
N ALA A 4 -26.92 19.72 14.91
CA ALA A 4 -25.59 19.68 14.32
C ALA A 4 -25.04 21.11 14.22
N VAL A 5 -23.84 21.34 14.75
CA VAL A 5 -23.11 22.61 14.66
C VAL A 5 -22.25 22.57 13.40
N TRP A 6 -22.50 23.47 12.47
CA TRP A 6 -21.68 23.66 11.27
C TRP A 6 -20.46 24.53 11.59
N TYR A 7 -19.28 24.08 11.19
CA TYR A 7 -18.04 24.86 11.25
C TYR A 7 -17.66 25.29 9.84
N THR A 8 -17.58 26.59 9.58
CA THR A 8 -17.02 27.16 8.34
C THR A 8 -15.52 27.34 8.46
N PRO A 9 -14.69 26.82 7.53
CA PRO A 9 -13.25 27.04 7.55
C PRO A 9 -12.86 28.29 6.75
N VAL A 10 -12.07 29.17 7.35
CA VAL A 10 -11.34 30.23 6.65
C VAL A 10 -9.96 29.69 6.26
N GLY A 11 -9.68 29.61 4.95
CA GLY A 11 -8.33 29.66 4.40
C GLY A 11 -7.53 28.35 4.26
N ARG A 12 -7.82 27.59 3.19
CA ARG A 12 -6.86 26.99 2.21
C ARG A 12 -7.61 25.94 1.39
N SER A 13 -7.74 26.20 0.10
CA SER A 13 -8.54 25.45 -0.87
C SER A 13 -7.92 24.10 -1.23
N THR A 14 -8.23 23.08 -0.44
CA THR A 14 -8.65 21.77 -0.95
C THR A 14 -9.69 21.27 0.03
N LEU A 15 -10.96 21.27 -0.38
CA LEU A 15 -12.03 20.53 0.29
C LEU A 15 -11.54 19.10 0.51
N ASN A 16 -11.09 18.81 1.72
CA ASN A 16 -10.65 17.51 2.12
C ASN A 16 -11.93 16.74 2.52
N TYR A 17 -12.78 16.43 1.55
CA TYR A 17 -14.06 15.73 1.75
C TYR A 17 -13.90 14.45 2.58
N LEU A 18 -12.70 13.85 2.52
CA LEU A 18 -12.34 12.64 3.25
C LEU A 18 -11.88 12.90 4.69
N SER A 19 -11.41 14.11 5.04
CA SER A 19 -10.96 14.41 6.42
C SER A 19 -12.09 14.57 7.42
N GLY A 20 -13.34 14.72 6.96
CA GLY A 20 -14.53 14.82 7.82
C GLY A 20 -15.02 13.49 8.40
N PHE A 21 -14.56 12.35 7.88
CA PHE A 21 -15.11 11.03 8.22
C PHE A 21 -14.32 10.27 9.30
N LYS A 22 -13.25 10.86 9.87
CA LYS A 22 -12.19 10.09 10.54
C LYS A 22 -12.15 10.05 12.08
N ILE A 23 -13.21 10.42 12.80
CA ILE A 23 -13.28 10.16 14.25
C ILE A 23 -14.64 9.58 14.62
N GLY A 24 -14.67 8.32 15.06
CA GLY A 24 -15.85 7.69 15.67
C GLY A 24 -16.82 6.93 14.74
N ALA A 25 -16.52 6.79 13.44
CA ALA A 25 -17.39 6.05 12.52
C ALA A 25 -17.53 4.57 12.91
N THR A 26 -18.77 4.06 12.89
CA THR A 26 -19.09 2.65 13.20
C THR A 26 -18.52 1.70 12.14
N LYS A 27 -18.56 0.39 12.42
CA LYS A 27 -18.12 -0.62 11.44
C LYS A 27 -19.00 -0.59 10.19
N GLU A 28 -20.29 -0.35 10.36
CA GLU A 28 -21.30 -0.29 9.30
C GLU A 28 -21.11 0.95 8.43
N GLU A 29 -20.87 2.11 9.03
CA GLU A 29 -20.58 3.35 8.30
C GLU A 29 -19.28 3.26 7.51
N ARG A 30 -18.26 2.60 8.07
CA ARG A 30 -17.02 2.30 7.36
C ARG A 30 -17.29 1.36 6.18
N ALA A 31 -18.08 0.31 6.36
CA ALA A 31 -18.43 -0.62 5.28
C ALA A 31 -19.15 0.08 4.12
N GLN A 32 -20.14 0.94 4.42
CA GLN A 32 -20.85 1.71 3.39
C GLN A 32 -19.91 2.69 2.66
N LEU A 33 -19.03 3.36 3.40
CA LEU A 33 -18.06 4.29 2.81
C LEU A 33 -17.11 3.56 1.84
N ILE A 34 -16.73 2.31 2.14
CA ILE A 34 -15.95 1.48 1.22
C ILE A 34 -16.73 1.19 -0.04
N GLU A 35 -17.96 0.70 0.07
CA GLU A 35 -18.78 0.34 -1.09
C GLU A 35 -18.92 1.52 -2.04
N ILE A 36 -19.07 2.73 -1.49
CA ILE A 36 -19.16 3.96 -2.26
C ILE A 36 -17.81 4.32 -2.91
N LEU A 37 -16.71 4.24 -2.16
CA LEU A 37 -15.41 4.79 -2.60
C LEU A 37 -14.56 3.81 -3.41
N ARG A 38 -14.75 2.49 -3.26
CA ARG A 38 -13.93 1.46 -3.90
C ARG A 38 -13.86 1.62 -5.42
N PRO A 39 -14.97 1.84 -6.17
CA PRO A 39 -14.90 2.02 -7.63
C PRO A 39 -14.07 3.24 -8.07
N TYR A 40 -13.91 4.23 -7.18
CA TYR A 40 -13.09 5.41 -7.45
C TYR A 40 -11.63 5.24 -7.05
N ALA A 41 -11.34 4.32 -6.12
CA ALA A 41 -10.00 3.95 -5.70
C ALA A 41 -9.36 2.94 -6.66
N GLU A 42 -10.12 1.96 -7.11
CA GLU A 42 -9.68 0.84 -7.96
C GLU A 42 -9.75 1.22 -9.45
N ARG A 43 -8.95 2.21 -9.81
CA ARG A 43 -8.75 2.66 -11.19
C ARG A 43 -7.36 3.25 -11.33
N SER A 44 -6.98 3.60 -12.57
CA SER A 44 -5.63 4.09 -12.89
C SER A 44 -5.14 5.19 -11.93
N PHE A 45 -3.93 4.98 -11.40
CA PHE A 45 -3.23 5.94 -10.53
C PHE A 45 -2.66 7.16 -11.28
N ALA A 46 -2.74 7.16 -12.62
CA ALA A 46 -2.61 8.36 -13.42
C ALA A 46 -3.67 9.43 -13.04
N ASP A 47 -4.81 9.04 -12.45
CA ASP A 47 -5.71 9.97 -11.76
C ASP A 47 -5.27 10.16 -10.29
N PRO A 48 -4.73 11.33 -9.88
CA PRO A 48 -4.30 11.56 -8.51
C PRO A 48 -5.41 11.41 -7.47
N ARG A 49 -6.68 11.53 -7.87
CA ARG A 49 -7.82 11.33 -6.98
C ARG A 49 -8.01 9.86 -6.63
N ALA A 50 -7.79 8.95 -7.59
CA ALA A 50 -7.87 7.51 -7.34
C ALA A 50 -6.86 7.10 -6.28
N ARG A 51 -5.60 7.52 -6.45
CA ARG A 51 -4.53 7.31 -5.46
C ARG A 51 -4.90 7.85 -4.07
N ARG A 52 -5.46 9.07 -3.98
CA ARG A 52 -5.87 9.65 -2.69
C ARG A 52 -7.00 8.87 -2.02
N ILE A 53 -8.00 8.42 -2.78
CA ILE A 53 -9.11 7.63 -2.23
C ILE A 53 -8.60 6.26 -1.78
N PHE A 54 -7.72 5.62 -2.57
CA PHE A 54 -7.07 4.37 -2.20
C PHE A 54 -6.32 4.50 -0.87
N MET A 55 -5.52 5.55 -0.72
CA MET A 55 -4.81 5.85 0.53
C MET A 55 -5.77 6.04 1.71
N TYR A 56 -6.86 6.78 1.50
CA TYR A 56 -7.86 6.99 2.54
C TYR A 56 -8.52 5.68 3.01
N LEU A 57 -8.86 4.80 2.07
CA LEU A 57 -9.41 3.47 2.37
C LEU A 57 -8.37 2.60 3.07
N SER A 58 -7.12 2.67 2.65
CA SER A 58 -6.00 1.95 3.27
C SER A 58 -5.81 2.34 4.74
N GLU A 59 -5.71 3.64 5.03
CA GLU A 59 -5.60 4.18 6.38
C GLU A 59 -6.84 3.92 7.26
N SER A 60 -7.96 3.55 6.64
CA SER A 60 -9.20 3.19 7.36
C SER A 60 -9.23 1.71 7.77
N GLY A 61 -8.16 0.95 7.47
CA GLY A 61 -7.96 -0.44 7.89
C GLY A 61 -8.47 -1.48 6.88
N LEU A 62 -8.68 -1.09 5.63
CA LEU A 62 -9.44 -1.86 4.64
C LEU A 62 -8.62 -2.18 3.38
N VAL A 63 -7.32 -1.93 3.48
CA VAL A 63 -6.33 -2.13 2.42
C VAL A 63 -6.25 -3.59 1.94
N ASP A 64 -6.55 -4.56 2.80
CA ASP A 64 -6.48 -5.98 2.46
C ASP A 64 -7.56 -6.42 1.46
N ASP A 65 -8.63 -5.63 1.33
CA ASP A 65 -9.73 -5.84 0.39
C ASP A 65 -9.62 -4.99 -0.89
N LEU A 66 -8.58 -4.17 -1.00
CA LEU A 66 -8.33 -3.36 -2.19
C LEU A 66 -7.39 -4.10 -3.14
N ASP A 67 -7.66 -4.01 -4.43
CA ASP A 67 -6.78 -4.52 -5.47
C ASP A 67 -5.47 -3.72 -5.53
N LEU A 68 -4.35 -4.35 -5.17
CA LEU A 68 -3.02 -3.73 -5.23
C LEU A 68 -2.45 -3.62 -6.66
N SER A 69 -3.15 -4.09 -7.70
CA SER A 69 -2.67 -3.95 -9.09
C SER A 69 -2.37 -2.50 -9.45
N PHE A 70 -3.19 -1.54 -9.00
CA PHE A 70 -3.03 -0.13 -9.31
C PHE A 70 -1.73 0.51 -8.77
N PRO A 71 -1.40 0.43 -7.46
CA PRO A 71 -0.11 0.92 -6.98
C PRO A 71 1.07 0.14 -7.59
N VAL A 72 0.93 -1.15 -7.86
CA VAL A 72 2.03 -1.96 -8.44
C VAL A 72 2.30 -1.58 -9.90
N ASP A 73 1.26 -1.39 -10.72
CA ASP A 73 1.37 -0.95 -12.11
C ASP A 73 2.04 0.42 -12.21
N GLU A 74 1.67 1.34 -11.31
CA GLU A 74 2.30 2.65 -11.31
C GLU A 74 3.77 2.59 -10.87
N ILE A 75 4.10 1.79 -9.85
CA ILE A 75 5.51 1.58 -9.46
C ILE A 75 6.30 1.04 -10.65
N GLU A 76 5.77 0.04 -11.37
CA GLU A 76 6.43 -0.55 -12.52
C GLU A 76 6.64 0.47 -13.64
N LEU A 77 5.65 1.29 -13.93
CA LEU A 77 5.73 2.38 -14.91
C LEU A 77 6.78 3.43 -14.54
N LEU A 78 6.89 3.77 -13.25
CA LEU A 78 7.70 4.89 -12.76
C LEU A 78 9.12 4.50 -12.31
N LYS A 79 9.43 3.19 -12.21
CA LYS A 79 10.64 2.65 -11.55
C LYS A 79 11.97 3.30 -11.96
N ASP A 80 12.08 3.73 -13.21
CA ASP A 80 13.31 4.28 -13.78
C ASP A 80 13.31 5.82 -13.88
N ILE A 81 12.26 6.50 -13.42
CA ILE A 81 12.13 7.96 -13.41
C ILE A 81 12.65 8.51 -12.07
N PRO A 82 13.79 9.24 -12.03
CA PRO A 82 14.38 9.69 -10.76
C PRO A 82 13.46 10.59 -9.93
N LEU A 83 12.69 11.45 -10.59
CA LEU A 83 11.75 12.39 -9.95
C LEU A 83 10.53 11.68 -9.33
N ALA A 84 10.28 10.41 -9.67
CA ALA A 84 9.13 9.66 -9.17
C ALA A 84 9.37 9.01 -7.80
N ARG A 85 10.55 9.17 -7.19
CA ARG A 85 10.91 8.52 -5.90
C ARG A 85 9.86 8.75 -4.82
N GLY A 86 9.31 9.96 -4.72
CA GLY A 86 8.26 10.28 -3.76
C GLY A 86 7.00 9.45 -3.99
N VAL A 87 6.51 9.39 -5.23
CA VAL A 87 5.33 8.61 -5.62
C VAL A 87 5.54 7.12 -5.37
N ILE A 88 6.69 6.57 -5.78
CA ILE A 88 7.05 5.17 -5.53
C ILE A 88 7.07 4.86 -4.03
N SER A 89 7.58 5.76 -3.19
CA SER A 89 7.58 5.59 -1.73
C SER A 89 6.17 5.51 -1.17
N TYR A 90 5.26 6.37 -1.65
CA TYR A 90 3.85 6.35 -1.24
C TYR A 90 3.17 5.05 -1.69
N ASP A 91 3.30 4.69 -2.96
CA ASP A 91 2.66 3.50 -3.52
C ASP A 91 3.23 2.21 -2.89
N THR A 92 4.52 2.17 -2.54
CA THR A 92 5.12 1.05 -1.78
C THR A 92 4.51 0.91 -0.38
N THR A 93 4.18 2.02 0.28
CA THR A 93 3.52 1.98 1.59
C THR A 93 2.13 1.35 1.48
N LEU A 94 1.40 1.60 0.39
CA LEU A 94 0.13 0.94 0.11
C LEU A 94 0.31 -0.57 -0.08
N VAL A 95 1.36 -0.99 -0.79
CA VAL A 95 1.71 -2.41 -0.95
C VAL A 95 2.00 -3.06 0.40
N ILE A 96 2.83 -2.44 1.25
CA ILE A 96 3.14 -2.94 2.60
C ILE A 96 1.86 -3.06 3.44
N HIS A 97 0.98 -2.06 3.38
CA HIS A 97 -0.27 -2.05 4.13
C HIS A 97 -1.20 -3.17 3.66
N GLY A 98 -1.34 -3.38 2.35
CA GLY A 98 -2.25 -4.36 1.73
C GLY A 98 -1.72 -5.79 1.63
N MET A 99 -0.62 -6.12 2.30
CA MET A 99 -0.07 -7.47 2.34
C MET A 99 -1.03 -8.46 3.01
N SER A 100 -1.75 -9.19 2.17
CA SER A 100 -2.68 -10.25 2.57
C SER A 100 -2.62 -11.39 1.55
N SER A 101 -3.18 -12.55 1.89
CA SER A 101 -3.26 -13.68 0.96
C SER A 101 -4.05 -13.35 -0.31
N LYS A 102 -4.97 -12.37 -0.26
CA LYS A 102 -5.75 -11.91 -1.43
C LYS A 102 -4.88 -11.13 -2.44
N ASN A 103 -3.88 -10.42 -1.94
CA ASN A 103 -3.01 -9.55 -2.72
C ASN A 103 -1.64 -10.16 -3.01
N LEU A 104 -1.48 -11.46 -2.74
CA LEU A 104 -0.23 -12.19 -2.86
C LEU A 104 0.43 -12.02 -4.23
N GLU A 105 -0.34 -12.18 -5.31
CA GLU A 105 0.16 -12.05 -6.69
C GLU A 105 0.74 -10.65 -6.94
N GLN A 106 0.08 -9.61 -6.43
CA GLN A 106 0.51 -8.22 -6.61
C GLN A 106 1.78 -7.92 -5.80
N VAL A 107 1.88 -8.46 -4.58
CA VAL A 107 3.09 -8.39 -3.76
C VAL A 107 4.24 -9.14 -4.45
N GLU A 108 3.98 -10.31 -5.02
CA GLU A 108 4.99 -11.04 -5.81
C GLU A 108 5.44 -10.21 -7.01
N ARG A 109 4.49 -9.66 -7.79
CA ARG A 109 4.80 -8.85 -8.96
C ARG A 109 5.69 -7.67 -8.58
N PHE A 110 5.34 -6.92 -7.53
CA PHE A 110 6.16 -5.83 -7.00
C PHE A 110 7.57 -6.26 -6.64
N LEU A 111 7.74 -7.39 -5.93
CA LEU A 111 9.05 -7.90 -5.53
C LEU A 111 9.87 -8.43 -6.71
N ARG A 112 9.22 -8.84 -7.81
CA ARG A 112 9.88 -9.26 -9.04
C ARG A 112 10.38 -8.11 -9.89
N ILE A 113 9.76 -6.92 -9.85
CA ILE A 113 10.15 -5.77 -10.69
C ILE A 113 11.66 -5.53 -10.61
N GLU A 114 12.33 -5.69 -11.75
CA GLU A 114 13.76 -5.48 -11.87
C GLU A 114 14.06 -4.00 -12.12
N SER A 115 14.59 -3.32 -11.10
CA SER A 115 15.24 -2.02 -11.23
C SER A 115 16.14 -1.78 -10.02
N PRO A 116 17.40 -1.35 -10.18
CA PRO A 116 18.27 -1.01 -9.05
C PRO A 116 17.67 0.07 -8.13
N ARG A 117 16.83 0.95 -8.66
CA ARG A 117 16.17 2.02 -7.91
C ARG A 117 15.07 1.51 -6.97
N LEU A 118 14.55 0.31 -7.21
CA LEU A 118 13.50 -0.30 -6.41
C LEU A 118 14.01 -1.11 -5.22
N VAL A 119 15.31 -1.44 -5.16
CA VAL A 119 15.89 -2.23 -4.07
C VAL A 119 15.63 -1.57 -2.71
N ASP A 120 15.79 -0.25 -2.62
CA ASP A 120 15.53 0.55 -1.43
C ASP A 120 14.07 0.50 -0.94
N PHE A 121 13.12 0.10 -1.80
CA PHE A 121 11.70 -0.02 -1.48
C PHE A 121 11.31 -1.47 -1.23
N GLN A 122 11.88 -2.40 -1.99
CA GLN A 122 11.62 -3.83 -1.90
C GLN A 122 12.21 -4.43 -0.62
N VAL A 123 13.42 -4.03 -0.20
CA VAL A 123 14.04 -4.54 1.03
C VAL A 123 13.21 -4.20 2.29
N PRO A 124 12.79 -2.95 2.54
CA PRO A 124 11.88 -2.64 3.64
C PRO A 124 10.55 -3.38 3.54
N THR A 125 10.05 -3.62 2.32
CA THR A 125 8.83 -4.39 2.11
C THR A 125 8.99 -5.85 2.55
N ILE A 126 10.13 -6.47 2.25
CA ILE A 126 10.47 -7.83 2.72
C ILE A 126 10.67 -7.85 4.25
N GLU A 127 11.26 -6.80 4.84
CA GLU A 127 11.36 -6.68 6.29
C GLU A 127 9.98 -6.65 6.95
N GLU A 128 9.09 -5.80 6.44
CA GLU A 128 7.73 -5.64 6.95
C GLU A 128 6.88 -6.90 6.75
N GLY A 129 6.95 -7.55 5.59
CA GLY A 129 6.26 -8.82 5.36
C GLY A 129 6.72 -9.92 6.33
N THR A 130 8.01 -9.94 6.68
CA THR A 130 8.55 -10.88 7.68
C THR A 130 8.03 -10.54 9.07
N ARG A 131 8.05 -9.27 9.46
CA ARG A 131 7.52 -8.77 10.74
C ARG A 131 6.03 -9.09 10.92
N LYS A 132 5.25 -8.95 9.84
CA LYS A 132 3.81 -9.29 9.80
C LYS A 132 3.52 -10.78 9.68
N LYS A 133 4.55 -11.64 9.58
CA LYS A 133 4.42 -13.09 9.35
C LYS A 133 3.70 -13.45 8.04
N PHE A 134 3.63 -12.52 7.10
CA PHE A 134 2.98 -12.71 5.78
C PHE A 134 3.63 -13.87 5.02
N PHE A 135 4.95 -13.92 4.97
CA PHE A 135 5.69 -14.96 4.24
C PHE A 135 5.54 -16.39 4.79
N ARG A 136 5.07 -16.56 6.03
CA ARG A 136 4.73 -17.91 6.56
C ARG A 136 3.54 -18.52 5.83
N GLN A 137 2.66 -17.67 5.31
CA GLN A 137 1.44 -18.03 4.61
C GLN A 137 1.62 -17.99 3.08
N ALA A 138 2.80 -17.59 2.61
CA ALA A 138 3.09 -17.36 1.20
C ALA A 138 4.30 -18.21 0.72
N PRO A 139 4.18 -19.55 0.65
CA PRO A 139 5.29 -20.44 0.31
C PRO A 139 5.85 -20.21 -1.10
N GLU A 140 5.03 -19.74 -2.04
CA GLU A 140 5.45 -19.31 -3.38
C GLU A 140 6.51 -18.21 -3.35
N LEU A 141 6.58 -17.38 -2.30
CA LEU A 141 7.58 -16.33 -2.17
C LEU A 141 8.93 -16.81 -1.60
N ARG A 142 9.11 -18.13 -1.39
CA ARG A 142 10.39 -18.69 -0.90
C ARG A 142 11.58 -18.44 -1.83
N TRP A 143 11.34 -18.19 -3.13
CA TRP A 143 12.38 -17.83 -4.09
C TRP A 143 13.18 -16.59 -3.66
N LEU A 144 12.61 -15.72 -2.83
CA LEU A 144 13.30 -14.53 -2.30
C LEU A 144 14.59 -14.89 -1.56
N LYS A 145 14.68 -16.07 -0.95
CA LYS A 145 15.89 -16.56 -0.26
C LYS A 145 17.10 -16.73 -1.18
N GLU A 146 16.86 -16.94 -2.47
CA GLU A 146 17.87 -17.17 -3.52
C GLU A 146 17.88 -16.04 -4.56
N SER A 147 17.14 -14.96 -4.29
CA SER A 147 16.97 -13.84 -5.20
C SER A 147 18.14 -12.85 -5.16
N ARG A 148 18.04 -11.80 -6.00
CA ARG A 148 18.95 -10.64 -6.00
C ARG A 148 19.07 -9.90 -4.66
N PHE A 149 18.17 -10.15 -3.70
CA PHE A 149 18.25 -9.55 -2.37
C PHE A 149 19.24 -10.26 -1.45
N ARG A 150 19.58 -11.52 -1.76
CA ARG A 150 20.56 -12.31 -1.01
C ARG A 150 21.97 -11.75 -1.24
N GLY A 151 22.72 -11.57 -0.16
CA GLY A 151 24.10 -11.07 -0.20
C GLY A 151 24.23 -9.57 -0.36
N LEU A 152 23.13 -8.80 -0.38
CA LEU A 152 23.18 -7.34 -0.36
C LEU A 152 23.86 -6.83 0.92
N ASP A 153 23.44 -7.36 2.07
CA ASP A 153 24.02 -7.07 3.37
C ASP A 153 23.58 -8.10 4.43
N LYS A 154 24.32 -8.14 5.55
CA LYS A 154 24.08 -9.10 6.65
C LYS A 154 22.70 -8.98 7.31
N ARG A 155 22.08 -7.79 7.31
CA ARG A 155 20.74 -7.59 7.89
C ARG A 155 19.67 -8.14 6.95
N THR A 156 19.77 -7.84 5.65
CA THR A 156 18.85 -8.37 4.63
C THR A 156 18.89 -9.91 4.62
N ASP A 157 20.08 -10.50 4.69
CA ASP A 157 20.21 -11.97 4.75
C ASP A 157 19.48 -12.58 5.96
N LYS A 158 19.62 -11.98 7.14
CA LYS A 158 18.90 -12.41 8.35
C LYS A 158 17.39 -12.24 8.23
N ILE A 159 16.91 -11.24 7.48
CA ILE A 159 15.47 -11.08 7.22
C ILE A 159 14.98 -12.23 6.33
N LEU A 160 15.69 -12.50 5.22
CA LEU A 160 15.36 -13.57 4.30
C LEU A 160 15.30 -14.94 4.98
N ASP A 161 16.25 -15.24 5.88
CA ASP A 161 16.29 -16.52 6.59
C ASP A 161 15.03 -16.74 7.45
N ARG A 162 14.53 -15.67 8.07
CA ARG A 162 13.37 -15.66 8.98
C ARG A 162 12.00 -15.71 8.28
N MET A 163 11.93 -15.52 6.96
CA MET A 163 10.65 -15.44 6.23
C MET A 163 9.73 -16.67 6.42
N GLY A 164 10.31 -17.85 6.69
CA GLY A 164 9.57 -19.10 6.90
C GLY A 164 9.54 -19.59 8.36
N SER A 165 10.07 -18.81 9.29
CA SER A 165 10.20 -19.13 10.73
C SER A 165 9.19 -18.37 11.56
#